data_AF-A0A255U115-F1
#
_entry.id   AF-A0A255U115-F1
#
_cell.length_a   1.000
_cell.length_b   1.000
_cell.length_c   1.000
_cell.angle_alpha   90.00
_cell.angle_beta   90.00
_cell.angle_gamma   90.00
#
_symmetry.space_group_name_H-M   'P 1'
#
loop_
_entity.id
_entity.type
_entity.pdbx_description
1 polymer ?
#
loop_
_entity_poly.entity_id
_entity_poly.type
_entity_poly.pdbx_seq_one_letter_code
_entity_poly.pdbx_strand_id
1 'polypeptide(L)'
;MNRMTENKAEQMLAFFADKINLDNLPLDDQPTYDLFQRADTDGIFIMESDWDKYDLLQIKPKNFDELTATIAMSHGLAINPYIYTYIKIKKIKPFTYPRFTEIPKIKEILGDTHGMLLWKEQKEEILDYIASLSDEEKENYNMAIKIVLQEIELRSKSLSNRKFFRNRALLCYKLAYIKAHMPEDFENWRTNSLSATA
;
A
#
# COMPACT_ATOMS: atom_id res chain seq x y z
N MET A 1 12.72 21.97 -0.81
CA MET A 1 12.23 21.34 0.44
C MET A 1 13.08 20.12 0.73
N ASN A 2 13.70 20.03 1.90
CA ASN A 2 14.45 18.82 2.27
C ASN A 2 13.44 17.72 2.57
N ARG A 3 13.39 16.68 1.72
CA ARG A 3 12.48 15.54 1.88
C ARG A 3 12.75 14.80 3.19
N MET A 4 11.68 14.32 3.81
CA MET A 4 11.70 13.42 4.94
C MET A 4 12.42 12.12 4.55
N THR A 5 13.50 11.80 5.27
CA THR A 5 14.22 10.53 5.12
C THR A 5 13.70 9.51 6.13
N GLU A 6 14.00 8.23 5.91
CA GLU A 6 13.61 7.14 6.83
C GLU A 6 14.18 7.38 8.24
N ASN A 7 15.45 7.78 8.34
CA ASN A 7 16.08 8.12 9.62
C ASN A 7 15.40 9.32 10.32
N LYS A 8 15.06 10.39 9.57
CA LYS A 8 14.33 11.52 10.17
C LYS A 8 12.93 11.14 10.63
N ALA A 9 12.24 10.28 9.88
CA ALA A 9 10.96 9.73 10.29
C ALA A 9 11.08 8.93 11.60
N GLU A 10 12.07 8.05 11.71
CA GLU A 10 12.35 7.28 12.92
C GLU A 10 12.69 8.19 14.11
N GLN A 11 13.47 9.26 13.91
CA GLN A 11 13.75 10.25 14.95
C GLN A 11 12.49 10.97 15.42
N MET A 12 11.60 11.36 14.49
CA MET A 12 10.32 11.96 14.85
C MET A 12 9.49 10.98 15.67
N LEU A 13 9.35 9.73 15.22
CA LEU A 13 8.60 8.70 15.95
C LEU A 13 9.18 8.47 17.36
N ALA A 14 10.50 8.41 17.49
CA ALA A 14 11.17 8.28 18.79
C ALA A 14 10.87 9.48 19.71
N PHE A 15 10.82 10.70 19.17
CA PHE A 15 10.46 11.90 19.93
C PHE A 15 9.02 11.89 20.44
N PHE A 16 8.10 11.21 19.74
CA PHE A 16 6.69 11.11 20.14
C PHE A 16 6.38 9.84 20.95
N ALA A 17 7.33 8.91 21.11
CA ALA A 17 7.09 7.62 21.75
C ALA A 17 6.75 7.72 23.25
N ASP A 18 7.11 8.82 23.92
CA ASP A 18 6.74 9.14 25.31
C ASP A 18 5.34 9.79 25.42
N LYS A 19 4.84 10.40 24.34
CA LYS A 19 3.54 11.08 24.27
C LYS A 19 2.41 10.17 23.78
N ILE A 20 2.72 9.19 22.93
CA ILE A 20 1.74 8.30 22.30
C ILE A 20 2.29 6.88 22.14
N ASN A 21 1.45 5.88 22.39
CA ASN A 21 1.81 4.48 22.16
C ASN A 21 1.77 4.15 20.66
N LEU A 22 2.94 4.24 20.02
CA LEU A 22 3.10 4.00 18.59
C LEU A 22 3.00 2.52 18.17
N ASP A 23 3.06 1.58 19.12
CA ASP A 23 3.00 0.15 18.82
C ASP A 23 1.58 -0.38 18.74
N ASN A 24 0.61 0.37 19.27
CA ASN A 24 -0.79 -0.03 19.32
C ASN A 24 -1.73 1.07 18.79
N LEU A 25 -1.37 1.70 17.68
CA LEU A 25 -2.25 2.63 16.98
C LEU A 25 -3.37 1.87 16.24
N PRO A 26 -4.61 2.37 16.25
CA PRO A 26 -5.66 1.84 15.39
C PRO A 26 -5.26 2.07 13.92
N LEU A 27 -5.46 1.08 13.06
CA LEU A 27 -5.13 1.17 11.62
C LEU A 27 -6.33 1.58 10.75
N ASP A 28 -7.45 1.92 11.36
CA ASP A 28 -8.71 2.34 10.74
C ASP A 28 -9.10 3.79 11.12
N ASP A 29 -8.15 4.57 11.66
CA ASP A 29 -8.38 5.96 12.06
C ASP A 29 -8.71 6.88 10.86
N GLN A 30 -9.95 7.35 10.82
CA GLN A 30 -10.46 8.18 9.72
C GLN A 30 -9.71 9.53 9.57
N PRO A 31 -9.42 10.30 10.63
CA PRO A 31 -8.61 11.52 10.53
C PRO A 31 -7.25 11.29 9.86
N THR A 32 -6.61 10.14 10.13
CA THR A 32 -5.34 9.77 9.48
C THR A 32 -5.52 9.52 7.98
N TYR A 33 -6.55 8.77 7.57
CA TYR A 33 -6.83 8.55 6.15
C TYR A 33 -7.26 9.82 5.41
N ASP A 34 -7.94 10.74 6.08
CA ASP A 34 -8.36 12.03 5.53
C ASP A 34 -7.16 12.87 5.07
N LEU A 35 -6.03 12.83 5.78
CA LEU A 35 -4.79 13.48 5.35
C LEU A 35 -4.29 12.91 4.03
N PHE A 36 -4.22 11.59 3.91
CA PHE A 36 -3.82 10.91 2.67
C PHE A 36 -4.79 11.21 1.53
N GLN A 37 -6.11 11.18 1.78
CA GLN A 37 -7.13 11.41 0.74
C GLN A 37 -7.19 12.87 0.26
N ARG A 38 -6.73 13.82 1.07
CA ARG A 38 -6.56 15.24 0.70
C ARG A 38 -5.13 15.55 0.21
N ALA A 39 -4.24 14.57 0.20
CA ALA A 39 -2.81 14.73 -0.09
C ALA A 39 -2.11 15.78 0.80
N ASP A 40 -2.55 15.91 2.05
CA ASP A 40 -1.92 16.74 3.08
C ASP A 40 -0.77 15.96 3.76
N THR A 41 0.26 15.67 2.97
CA THR A 41 1.35 14.76 3.33
C THR A 41 2.71 15.44 3.46
N ASP A 42 2.74 16.76 3.58
CA ASP A 42 3.97 17.48 3.94
C ASP A 42 4.50 17.00 5.29
N GLY A 43 5.79 16.64 5.33
CA GLY A 43 6.44 16.03 6.50
C GLY A 43 6.19 14.53 6.65
N ILE A 44 5.43 13.88 5.77
CA ILE A 44 5.18 12.44 5.83
C ILE A 44 6.19 11.72 4.93
N PHE A 45 6.98 10.81 5.51
CA PHE A 45 7.97 10.01 4.79
C PHE A 45 7.42 9.47 3.46
N ILE A 46 8.24 9.53 2.40
CA ILE A 46 8.00 9.16 0.99
C ILE A 46 6.83 9.85 0.27
N MET A 47 5.87 10.46 0.96
CA MET A 47 4.61 10.94 0.36
C MET A 47 4.58 12.46 0.11
N GLU A 48 5.74 13.13 0.05
CA GLU A 48 5.79 14.60 0.00
C GLU A 48 5.80 15.19 -1.42
N SER A 49 6.15 14.41 -2.44
CA SER A 49 6.32 14.96 -3.79
C SER A 49 4.99 15.23 -4.47
N ASP A 50 4.98 16.12 -5.46
CA ASP A 50 3.77 16.43 -6.25
C ASP A 50 3.20 15.19 -6.94
N TRP A 51 4.05 14.24 -7.33
CA TRP A 51 3.63 12.96 -7.90
C TRP A 51 2.93 12.08 -6.86
N ASP A 52 3.47 12.00 -5.65
CA ASP A 52 2.87 11.21 -4.56
C ASP A 52 1.50 11.81 -4.18
N LYS A 53 1.43 13.14 -4.08
CA LYS A 53 0.19 13.88 -3.83
C LYS A 53 -0.84 13.65 -4.94
N TYR A 54 -0.42 13.66 -6.20
CA TYR A 54 -1.30 13.36 -7.33
C TYR A 54 -1.87 11.94 -7.23
N ASP A 55 -1.02 10.94 -6.99
CA ASP A 55 -1.43 9.54 -6.87
C ASP A 55 -2.41 9.32 -5.70
N LEU A 56 -2.15 9.95 -4.56
CA LEU A 56 -3.04 9.96 -3.40
C LEU A 56 -4.42 10.51 -3.73
N LEU A 57 -4.50 11.63 -4.46
CA LEU A 57 -5.78 12.23 -4.86
C LEU A 57 -6.57 11.35 -5.84
N GLN A 58 -5.89 10.56 -6.66
CA GLN A 58 -6.52 9.63 -7.59
C GLN A 58 -7.00 8.35 -6.90
N ILE A 59 -6.17 7.77 -6.04
CA ILE A 59 -6.44 6.50 -5.39
C ILE A 59 -7.36 6.68 -4.20
N LYS A 60 -7.13 7.69 -3.34
CA LYS A 60 -7.82 7.94 -2.08
C LYS A 60 -7.87 6.68 -1.19
N PRO A 61 -6.73 6.27 -0.61
CA PRO A 61 -6.66 5.06 0.20
C PRO A 61 -7.60 5.16 1.43
N LYS A 62 -8.33 4.09 1.72
CA LYS A 62 -9.32 4.03 2.81
C LYS A 62 -8.96 3.07 3.94
N ASN A 63 -7.92 2.28 3.76
CA ASN A 63 -7.44 1.30 4.72
C ASN A 63 -5.94 1.07 4.52
N PHE A 64 -5.34 0.30 5.41
CA PHE A 64 -3.89 0.13 5.47
C PHE A 64 -3.33 -0.62 4.25
N ASP A 65 -4.11 -1.56 3.71
CA ASP A 65 -3.73 -2.32 2.52
C ASP A 65 -3.76 -1.44 1.27
N GLU A 66 -4.76 -0.58 1.11
CA GLU A 66 -4.82 0.40 0.03
C GLU A 66 -3.70 1.44 0.16
N LEU A 67 -3.35 1.88 1.37
CA LEU A 67 -2.20 2.76 1.60
C LEU A 67 -0.89 2.07 1.18
N THR A 68 -0.73 0.80 1.57
CA THR A 68 0.43 -0.03 1.18
C THR A 68 0.54 -0.16 -0.34
N ALA A 69 -0.57 -0.47 -1.01
CA ALA A 69 -0.64 -0.59 -2.47
C ALA A 69 -0.34 0.75 -3.17
N THR A 70 -0.87 1.86 -2.64
CA THR A 70 -0.60 3.21 -3.14
C THR A 70 0.88 3.53 -3.10
N ILE A 71 1.51 3.34 -1.94
CA ILE A 71 2.95 3.55 -1.76
C ILE A 71 3.78 2.68 -2.72
N ALA A 72 3.40 1.42 -2.88
CA ALA A 72 4.09 0.51 -3.79
C ALA A 72 3.98 0.94 -5.26
N MET A 73 2.85 1.52 -5.67
CA MET A 73 2.67 2.05 -7.02
C MET A 73 3.41 3.37 -7.24
N SER A 74 3.40 4.28 -6.27
CA SER A 74 4.08 5.57 -6.42
C SER A 74 5.61 5.45 -6.42
N HIS A 75 6.17 4.48 -5.68
CA HIS A 75 7.63 4.36 -5.50
C HIS A 75 8.27 3.07 -6.02
N GLY A 76 7.48 2.04 -6.32
CA GLY A 76 7.98 0.81 -6.90
C GLY A 76 8.08 0.92 -8.43
N LEU A 77 9.27 1.13 -8.97
CA LEU A 77 9.51 1.25 -10.42
C LEU A 77 8.85 0.13 -11.24
N ALA A 78 8.83 -1.09 -10.70
CA ALA A 78 8.27 -2.25 -11.35
C ALA A 78 6.72 -2.25 -11.39
N ILE A 79 6.08 -1.60 -10.41
CA ILE A 79 4.62 -1.59 -10.22
C ILE A 79 3.99 -0.28 -10.71
N ASN A 80 4.73 0.83 -10.72
CA ASN A 80 4.24 2.16 -11.09
C ASN A 80 3.41 2.19 -12.40
N PRO A 81 3.79 1.47 -13.49
CA PRO A 81 3.00 1.47 -14.72
C PRO A 81 1.55 0.97 -14.57
N TYR A 82 1.22 0.28 -13.48
CA TYR A 82 -0.11 -0.32 -13.25
C TYR A 82 -1.03 0.53 -12.37
N ILE A 83 -0.61 1.72 -11.94
CA ILE A 83 -1.40 2.58 -11.07
C ILE A 83 -2.78 2.92 -11.67
N TYR A 84 -2.83 3.22 -12.97
CA TYR A 84 -4.09 3.50 -13.68
C TYR A 84 -5.02 2.29 -13.73
N THR A 85 -4.46 1.09 -13.90
CA THR A 85 -5.23 -0.16 -13.85
C THR A 85 -5.83 -0.36 -12.47
N TYR A 86 -5.05 -0.15 -11.42
CA TYR A 86 -5.53 -0.24 -10.04
C TYR A 86 -6.66 0.76 -9.75
N ILE A 87 -6.49 2.03 -10.14
CA ILE A 87 -7.52 3.07 -10.01
C ILE A 87 -8.81 2.66 -10.73
N LYS A 88 -8.70 2.10 -11.95
CA LYS A 88 -9.85 1.63 -12.73
C LYS A 88 -10.56 0.46 -12.04
N ILE A 89 -9.81 -0.53 -11.54
CA ILE A 89 -10.36 -1.68 -10.81
C ILE A 89 -11.12 -1.21 -9.57
N LYS A 90 -10.50 -0.31 -8.79
CA LYS A 90 -11.11 0.27 -7.58
C LYS A 90 -12.41 1.02 -7.87
N LYS A 91 -12.50 1.76 -8.98
CA LYS A 91 -13.68 2.57 -9.35
C LYS A 91 -14.85 1.77 -9.92
N ILE A 92 -14.61 0.72 -10.70
CA ILE A 92 -15.68 -0.01 -11.38
C ILE A 92 -16.36 -0.97 -10.40
N LYS A 93 -15.63 -2.02 -9.98
CA LYS A 93 -15.98 -3.01 -8.95
C LYS A 93 -14.77 -3.98 -8.82
N PRO A 94 -14.21 -4.16 -7.62
CA PRO A 94 -13.16 -5.15 -7.37
C PRO A 94 -13.59 -6.56 -7.80
N PHE A 95 -12.66 -7.35 -8.34
CA PHE A 95 -12.88 -8.77 -8.73
C PHE A 95 -13.88 -9.06 -9.86
N THR A 96 -14.41 -8.04 -10.55
CA THR A 96 -15.33 -8.29 -11.68
C THR A 96 -14.63 -8.60 -13.01
N TYR A 97 -13.30 -8.47 -13.07
CA TYR A 97 -12.58 -8.35 -14.34
C TYR A 97 -11.53 -9.45 -14.63
N PRO A 98 -10.87 -10.08 -13.65
CA PRO A 98 -10.06 -11.26 -13.96
C PRO A 98 -10.84 -12.54 -13.69
N ARG A 99 -11.07 -13.36 -14.73
CA ARG A 99 -11.75 -14.67 -14.62
C ARG A 99 -11.12 -15.58 -13.56
N PHE A 100 -9.82 -15.44 -13.29
CA PHE A 100 -9.19 -16.21 -12.21
C PHE A 100 -9.69 -15.89 -10.80
N THR A 101 -10.32 -14.73 -10.60
CA THR A 101 -10.97 -14.38 -9.32
C THR A 101 -12.32 -15.09 -9.12
N GLU A 102 -12.77 -15.89 -10.09
CA GLU A 102 -13.86 -16.86 -9.92
C GLU A 102 -13.49 -17.96 -8.91
N ILE A 103 -12.19 -18.25 -8.75
CA ILE A 103 -11.72 -19.20 -7.75
C ILE A 103 -11.74 -18.50 -6.38
N PRO A 104 -12.58 -18.93 -5.41
CA PRO A 104 -12.78 -18.19 -4.17
C PRO A 104 -11.50 -17.93 -3.38
N LYS A 105 -10.57 -18.89 -3.35
CA LYS A 105 -9.29 -18.72 -2.65
C LYS A 105 -8.38 -17.70 -3.32
N ILE A 106 -8.34 -17.64 -4.65
CA ILE A 106 -7.55 -16.64 -5.37
C ILE A 106 -8.13 -15.24 -5.14
N LYS A 107 -9.46 -15.12 -5.09
CA LYS A 107 -10.13 -13.86 -4.72
C LYS A 107 -9.74 -13.38 -3.33
N GLU A 108 -9.65 -14.30 -2.37
CA GLU A 108 -9.19 -14.01 -1.00
C GLU A 108 -7.72 -13.54 -0.98
N ILE A 109 -6.83 -14.26 -1.66
CA ILE A 109 -5.39 -13.92 -1.73
C ILE A 109 -5.18 -12.52 -2.33
N LEU A 110 -5.97 -12.15 -3.34
CA LEU A 110 -5.91 -10.84 -4.00
C LEU A 110 -6.82 -9.78 -3.34
N GLY A 111 -7.35 -10.10 -2.16
CA GLY A 111 -8.28 -9.27 -1.38
C GLY A 111 -7.78 -7.85 -1.18
N ASP A 112 -6.54 -7.75 -0.71
CA ASP A 112 -5.85 -6.53 -0.29
C ASP A 112 -5.42 -5.63 -1.47
N THR A 113 -5.60 -6.11 -2.71
CA THR A 113 -5.22 -5.40 -3.94
C THR A 113 -6.37 -5.32 -4.95
N HIS A 114 -7.61 -5.50 -4.47
CA HIS A 114 -8.84 -5.45 -5.28
C HIS A 114 -8.87 -6.43 -6.47
N GLY A 115 -8.15 -7.55 -6.37
CA GLY A 115 -8.09 -8.57 -7.43
C GLY A 115 -6.93 -8.41 -8.40
N MET A 116 -6.01 -7.47 -8.15
CA MET A 116 -4.83 -7.26 -8.98
C MET A 116 -3.63 -8.00 -8.39
N LEU A 117 -2.92 -8.79 -9.20
CA LEU A 117 -1.68 -9.42 -8.78
C LEU A 117 -0.58 -8.36 -8.62
N LEU A 118 -0.16 -8.11 -7.38
CA LEU A 118 0.75 -7.02 -7.02
C LEU A 118 1.99 -7.53 -6.28
N TRP A 119 1.79 -8.52 -5.41
CA TRP A 119 2.80 -8.99 -4.48
C TRP A 119 3.44 -10.31 -4.92
N LYS A 120 4.72 -10.49 -4.62
CA LYS A 120 5.42 -11.78 -4.79
C LYS A 120 4.77 -12.86 -3.91
N GLU A 121 4.40 -12.48 -2.70
CA GLU A 121 3.71 -13.32 -1.73
C GLU A 121 2.36 -13.84 -2.28
N GLN A 122 1.57 -12.98 -2.94
CA GLN A 122 0.32 -13.41 -3.59
C GLN A 122 0.57 -14.46 -4.68
N LYS A 123 1.64 -14.28 -5.48
CA LYS A 123 2.03 -15.27 -6.50
C LYS A 123 2.35 -16.62 -5.85
N GLU A 124 3.17 -16.62 -4.80
CA GLU A 124 3.58 -17.84 -4.09
C GLU A 124 2.35 -18.55 -3.51
N GLU A 125 1.48 -17.82 -2.80
CA GLU A 125 0.23 -18.35 -2.24
C GLU A 125 -0.71 -18.94 -3.32
N ILE A 126 -0.83 -18.29 -4.49
CA ILE A 126 -1.65 -18.80 -5.60
C ILE A 126 -1.06 -20.09 -6.18
N LEU A 127 0.27 -20.15 -6.37
CA LEU A 127 0.94 -21.33 -6.92
C LEU A 127 0.80 -22.53 -5.99
N ASP A 128 1.03 -22.33 -4.69
CA ASP A 128 0.88 -23.36 -3.66
C ASP A 128 -0.57 -23.86 -3.60
N TYR A 129 -1.54 -22.94 -3.65
CA TYR A 129 -2.95 -23.30 -3.68
C TYR A 129 -3.30 -24.14 -4.92
N ILE A 130 -2.89 -23.72 -6.13
CA ILE A 130 -3.15 -24.48 -7.37
C ILE A 130 -2.51 -25.88 -7.30
N ALA A 131 -1.31 -25.99 -6.73
CA ALA A 131 -0.64 -27.28 -6.55
C ALA A 131 -1.43 -28.21 -5.61
N SER A 132 -2.08 -27.65 -4.58
CA SER A 132 -2.87 -28.38 -3.59
C SER A 132 -4.24 -28.87 -4.09
N LEU A 133 -4.76 -28.34 -5.21
CA LEU A 133 -6.06 -28.73 -5.76
C LEU A 133 -6.06 -30.20 -6.23
N SER A 134 -7.20 -30.86 -6.04
CA SER A 134 -7.48 -32.17 -6.64
C SER A 134 -7.60 -32.08 -8.17
N ASP A 135 -7.48 -33.21 -8.86
CA ASP A 135 -7.61 -33.26 -10.32
C ASP A 135 -9.00 -32.82 -10.79
N GLU A 136 -10.06 -33.16 -10.04
CA GLU A 136 -11.43 -32.71 -10.31
C GLU A 136 -11.55 -31.18 -10.19
N GLU A 137 -11.01 -30.58 -9.13
CA GLU A 137 -11.01 -29.12 -8.98
C GLU A 137 -10.20 -28.42 -10.07
N LYS A 138 -9.04 -28.99 -10.46
CA LYS A 138 -8.22 -28.46 -11.54
C LYS A 138 -8.96 -28.47 -12.87
N GLU A 139 -9.75 -29.51 -13.15
CA GLU A 139 -10.57 -29.56 -14.35
C GLU A 139 -11.73 -28.56 -14.29
N ASN A 140 -12.41 -28.46 -13.14
CA ASN A 140 -13.48 -27.48 -12.92
C ASN A 140 -12.99 -26.02 -13.08
N TYR A 141 -11.76 -25.73 -12.65
CA TYR A 141 -11.16 -24.40 -12.72
C TYR A 141 -10.16 -24.23 -13.88
N ASN A 142 -10.10 -25.16 -14.83
CA ASN A 142 -9.05 -25.26 -15.86
C ASN A 142 -8.76 -23.91 -16.56
N MET A 143 -9.81 -23.22 -17.00
CA MET A 143 -9.66 -21.92 -17.67
C MET A 143 -9.20 -20.81 -16.72
N ALA A 144 -9.73 -20.75 -15.51
CA ALA A 144 -9.32 -19.77 -14.50
C ALA A 144 -7.85 -19.96 -14.08
N ILE A 145 -7.42 -21.23 -13.91
CA ILE A 145 -6.02 -21.60 -13.63
C ILE A 145 -5.11 -21.17 -14.78
N LYS A 146 -5.47 -21.42 -16.04
CA LYS A 146 -4.66 -20.98 -17.19
C LYS A 146 -4.45 -19.47 -17.21
N ILE A 147 -5.51 -18.70 -16.96
CA ILE A 147 -5.44 -17.23 -16.98
C ILE A 147 -4.57 -16.72 -15.83
N VAL A 148 -4.68 -17.26 -14.61
CA VAL A 148 -3.85 -16.78 -13.49
C VAL A 148 -2.39 -17.13 -13.67
N LEU A 149 -2.08 -18.31 -14.23
CA LEU A 149 -0.69 -18.69 -14.53
C LEU A 149 -0.09 -17.77 -15.60
N GLN A 150 -0.86 -17.41 -16.62
CA GLN A 150 -0.45 -16.44 -17.62
C GLN A 150 -0.23 -15.04 -17.01
N GLU A 151 -1.13 -14.58 -16.13
CA GLU A 151 -0.94 -13.31 -15.41
C GLU A 151 0.33 -13.34 -14.56
N ILE A 152 0.59 -14.44 -13.82
CA ILE A 152 1.81 -14.62 -13.03
C ILE A 152 3.06 -14.52 -13.90
N GLU A 153 3.04 -15.11 -15.10
CA GLU A 153 4.16 -15.05 -16.04
C GLU A 153 4.40 -13.61 -16.54
N LEU A 154 3.33 -12.94 -17.02
CA LEU A 154 3.37 -11.55 -17.50
C LEU A 154 3.85 -10.58 -16.41
N ARG A 155 3.46 -10.84 -15.16
CA ARG A 155 3.79 -10.01 -14.00
C ARG A 155 5.10 -10.38 -13.33
N SER A 156 5.78 -11.44 -13.73
CA SER A 156 6.94 -12.00 -13.01
C SER A 156 8.06 -10.99 -12.66
N LYS A 157 8.24 -9.95 -13.49
CA LYS A 157 9.22 -8.86 -13.28
C LYS A 157 8.62 -7.59 -12.66
N SER A 158 7.29 -7.52 -12.51
CA SER A 158 6.52 -6.39 -12.00
C SER A 158 5.75 -6.68 -10.71
N LEU A 159 6.18 -7.70 -9.95
CA LEU A 159 5.74 -7.95 -8.58
C LEU A 159 6.71 -7.36 -7.57
N SER A 160 6.19 -6.83 -6.47
CA SER A 160 6.99 -6.31 -5.37
C SER A 160 6.85 -7.14 -4.10
N ASN A 161 7.75 -6.89 -3.15
CA ASN A 161 7.69 -7.50 -1.82
C ASN A 161 6.66 -6.76 -0.95
N ARG A 162 5.63 -7.47 -0.50
CA ARG A 162 4.54 -6.91 0.33
C ARG A 162 5.08 -6.43 1.66
N LYS A 163 5.90 -7.23 2.35
CA LYS A 163 6.45 -6.88 3.67
C LYS A 163 7.25 -5.57 3.66
N PHE A 164 8.06 -5.38 2.62
CA PHE A 164 8.87 -4.18 2.42
C PHE A 164 8.02 -2.91 2.32
N PHE A 165 6.91 -2.96 1.58
CA PHE A 165 6.02 -1.82 1.43
C PHE A 165 5.10 -1.63 2.64
N ARG A 166 4.68 -2.71 3.32
CA ARG A 166 3.93 -2.61 4.58
C ARG A 166 4.73 -1.88 5.66
N ASN A 167 6.03 -2.14 5.79
CA ASN A 167 6.88 -1.46 6.78
C ASN A 167 6.96 0.06 6.50
N ARG A 168 7.08 0.44 5.22
CA ARG A 168 7.08 1.86 4.80
C ARG A 168 5.71 2.50 5.02
N ALA A 169 4.64 1.80 4.68
CA ALA A 169 3.28 2.25 4.93
C ALA A 169 3.03 2.47 6.42
N LEU A 170 3.57 1.62 7.29
CA LEU A 170 3.46 1.78 8.73
C LEU A 170 4.18 3.03 9.23
N LEU A 171 5.40 3.32 8.74
CA LEU A 171 6.09 4.58 9.04
C LEU A 171 5.27 5.79 8.60
N CYS A 172 4.77 5.79 7.36
CA CYS A 172 3.93 6.85 6.83
C CYS A 172 2.66 7.03 7.68
N TYR A 173 1.99 5.93 8.03
CA TYR A 173 0.78 5.92 8.81
C TYR A 173 1.00 6.49 10.21
N LYS A 174 2.06 6.08 10.91
CA LYS A 174 2.40 6.60 12.24
C LYS A 174 2.64 8.12 12.21
N LEU A 175 3.39 8.61 11.21
CA LEU A 175 3.61 10.05 11.04
C LEU A 175 2.30 10.79 10.76
N ALA A 176 1.46 10.25 9.87
CA ALA A 176 0.18 10.86 9.54
C ALA A 176 -0.79 10.85 10.72
N TYR A 177 -0.77 9.80 11.55
CA TYR A 177 -1.54 9.73 12.78
C TYR A 177 -1.11 10.84 13.76
N ILE A 178 0.20 11.01 13.98
CA ILE A 178 0.71 12.11 14.81
C ILE A 178 0.28 13.46 14.24
N LYS A 179 0.39 13.66 12.91
CA LYS A 179 -0.05 14.89 12.26
C LYS A 179 -1.56 15.15 12.43
N ALA A 180 -2.38 14.11 12.36
CA ALA A 180 -3.83 14.22 12.50
C ALA A 180 -4.26 14.57 13.93
N HIS A 181 -3.59 14.00 14.94
CA HIS A 181 -4.01 14.08 16.35
C HIS A 181 -3.19 15.08 17.18
N MET A 182 -2.00 15.45 16.72
CA MET A 182 -1.07 16.38 17.40
C MET A 182 -0.44 17.36 16.38
N PRO A 183 -1.26 18.09 15.58
CA PRO A 183 -0.77 18.89 14.45
C PRO A 183 0.23 19.99 14.85
N GLU A 184 0.00 20.67 15.97
CA GLU A 184 0.91 21.72 16.45
C GLU A 184 2.29 21.16 16.84
N ASP A 185 2.31 20.05 17.59
CA ASP A 185 3.56 19.39 17.96
C ASP A 185 4.30 18.83 16.74
N PHE A 186 3.56 18.26 15.78
CA PHE A 186 4.12 17.75 14.53
C PHE A 186 4.81 18.87 13.73
N GLU A 187 4.13 19.99 13.54
CA GLU A 187 4.68 21.15 12.82
C GLU A 187 5.85 21.79 13.56
N ASN A 188 5.76 21.93 14.89
CA ASN A 188 6.86 22.43 15.72
C ASN A 188 8.12 21.57 15.59
N TRP A 189 7.99 20.24 15.60
CA TRP A 189 9.13 19.36 15.36
C TRP A 189 9.69 19.54 13.94
N ARG A 190 8.81 19.63 12.94
CA ARG A 190 9.18 19.78 11.54
C ARG A 190 9.95 21.08 11.28
N THR A 191 9.53 22.20 11.87
CA THR A 191 10.24 23.48 11.71
C THR A 191 11.57 23.51 12.45
N ASN A 192 11.61 23.02 13.69
CA ASN A 192 12.81 23.06 14.53
C ASN A 192 13.91 22.10 14.06
N SER A 193 13.53 20.95 13.50
CA SER A 193 14.47 19.98 12.90
C SER A 193 15.08 20.46 11.58
N LEU A 194 14.40 21.35 10.84
CA LEU A 194 14.94 21.97 9.63
C LEU A 194 15.97 23.05 9.94
N SER A 195 15.77 23.84 11.01
CA SER A 195 16.72 24.86 11.46
C SER A 195 18.02 24.32 12.06
N ALA A 196 18.03 23.08 12.56
CA ALA A 196 19.24 22.46 13.11
C ALA A 196 20.23 21.94 12.03
N THR A 197 19.86 22.04 10.75
CA THR A 197 20.67 21.57 9.60
C THR A 197 21.07 22.69 8.63
N ALA A 198 20.87 23.96 9.02
CA ALA A 198 21.30 25.15 8.28
C ALA A 198 22.44 25.86 9.02
#